data_AF-A0A7D6VM97-F1
#
_entry.id   AF-A0A7D6VM97-F1
#
_cell.length_a   1.000
_cell.length_b   1.000
_cell.length_c   1.000
_cell.angle_alpha   90.00
_cell.angle_beta   90.00
_cell.angle_gamma   90.00
#
_symmetry.space_group_name_H-M   'P 1'
#
loop_
_entity.id
_entity.type
_entity.pdbx_description
1 polymer ?
#
loop_
_entity_poly.entity_id
_entity_poly.type
_entity_poly.pdbx_seq_one_letter_code
_entity_poly.pdbx_strand_id
1 'polypeptide(L)'
;MSDLFAYDEGVAEGASSDLLGVAGGIESSLDELSGFVGRVQSQWEGDEMHTYQAIQSQWNTAADTIREILRQMTGSLENNTGLVRDMRTSVRGAITR
;
A
#
# COMPACT_ATOMS: atom_id res chain seq x y z
N MET A 1 -29.18 10.65 -16.02
CA MET A 1 -28.85 9.38 -15.37
C MET A 1 -27.49 8.80 -15.81
N SER A 2 -26.88 9.29 -16.89
CA SER A 2 -25.55 8.89 -17.38
C SER A 2 -24.37 9.33 -16.51
N ASP A 3 -24.45 10.47 -15.81
CA ASP A 3 -23.36 11.01 -14.98
C ASP A 3 -23.01 10.15 -13.76
N LEU A 4 -23.97 9.35 -13.26
CA LEU A 4 -23.74 8.46 -12.11
C LEU A 4 -23.00 7.18 -12.51
N PHE A 5 -23.18 6.72 -13.76
CA PHE A 5 -22.43 5.58 -14.33
C PHE A 5 -21.05 5.99 -14.84
N ALA A 6 -20.89 7.28 -15.13
CA ALA A 6 -19.62 7.93 -15.42
C ALA A 6 -18.87 8.37 -14.16
N TYR A 7 -19.38 8.07 -12.94
CA TYR A 7 -18.56 8.03 -11.74
C TYR A 7 -17.47 6.98 -11.96
N ASP A 8 -16.40 7.48 -12.58
CA ASP A 8 -15.03 7.21 -12.23
C ASP A 8 -14.48 5.83 -12.58
N GLU A 9 -14.79 5.25 -13.74
CA GLU A 9 -14.00 4.10 -14.26
C GLU A 9 -12.54 4.50 -14.53
N GLY A 10 -12.34 5.57 -15.31
CA GLY A 10 -10.99 6.08 -15.58
C GLY A 10 -10.30 6.69 -14.37
N VAL A 11 -11.08 7.25 -13.44
CA VAL A 11 -10.55 7.84 -12.20
C VAL A 11 -10.27 6.75 -11.16
N ALA A 12 -11.05 5.68 -11.08
CA ALA A 12 -10.76 4.54 -10.21
C ALA A 12 -9.58 3.70 -10.72
N GLU A 13 -9.48 3.45 -12.04
CA GLU A 13 -8.30 2.79 -12.62
C GLU A 13 -7.05 3.68 -12.50
N GLY A 14 -7.18 4.99 -12.75
CA GLY A 14 -6.09 5.96 -12.57
C GLY A 14 -5.64 6.06 -11.11
N ALA A 15 -6.59 6.22 -10.18
CA ALA A 15 -6.30 6.26 -8.75
C ALA A 15 -5.72 4.94 -8.23
N SER A 16 -6.18 3.78 -8.74
CA SER A 16 -5.59 2.48 -8.40
C SER A 16 -4.14 2.39 -8.86
N SER A 17 -3.84 2.80 -10.10
CA SER A 17 -2.46 2.84 -10.62
C SER A 17 -1.57 3.79 -9.83
N ASP A 18 -2.06 5.00 -9.52
CA ASP A 18 -1.32 5.99 -8.74
C ASP A 18 -1.06 5.50 -7.31
N LEU A 19 -2.05 4.89 -6.67
CA LEU A 19 -1.93 4.35 -5.31
C LEU A 19 -1.00 3.14 -5.26
N LEU A 20 -1.00 2.26 -6.27
CA LEU A 20 -0.01 1.20 -6.42
C LEU A 20 1.41 1.78 -6.57
N GLY A 21 1.57 2.86 -7.34
CA GLY A 21 2.83 3.59 -7.45
C GLY A 21 3.29 4.18 -6.12
N VAL A 22 2.38 4.81 -5.38
CA VAL A 22 2.64 5.36 -4.03
C VAL A 22 2.99 4.25 -3.05
N ALA A 23 2.27 3.12 -3.06
CA ALA A 23 2.52 1.98 -2.19
C ALA A 23 3.93 1.40 -2.45
N GLY A 24 4.30 1.19 -3.72
CA GLY A 24 5.65 0.77 -4.09
C GLY A 24 6.74 1.77 -3.68
N GLY A 25 6.45 3.08 -3.78
CA GLY A 25 7.36 4.13 -3.30
C GLY A 25 7.56 4.12 -1.78
N ILE A 26 6.49 3.86 -1.03
CA ILE A 26 6.57 3.74 0.44
C ILE A 26 7.30 2.44 0.82
N GLU A 27 7.05 1.32 0.15
CA GLU A 27 7.82 0.08 0.36
C GLU A 27 9.32 0.29 0.13
N SER A 28 9.69 0.92 -0.99
CA SER A 28 11.08 1.27 -1.28
C SER A 28 11.69 2.16 -0.18
N SER A 29 10.95 3.16 0.28
CA SER A 29 11.40 4.06 1.35
C SER A 29 11.59 3.31 2.69
N LEU A 30 10.71 2.36 3.00
CA LEU A 30 10.83 1.51 4.19
C LEU A 30 12.04 0.58 4.11
N ASP A 31 12.32 0.02 2.93
CA ASP A 31 13.50 -0.84 2.72
C ASP A 31 14.80 -0.03 2.83
N GLU A 32 14.86 1.16 2.24
CA GLU A 32 16.00 2.08 2.38
C GLU A 32 16.26 2.45 3.84
N LEU A 33 15.18 2.77 4.57
CA LEU A 33 15.25 3.18 5.97
C LEU A 33 15.64 2.02 6.88
N SER A 34 15.11 0.82 6.64
CA SER A 34 15.54 -0.41 7.33
C SER A 34 17.03 -0.68 7.11
N GLY A 35 17.50 -0.55 5.86
CA GLY A 35 18.91 -0.68 5.53
C GLY A 35 19.78 0.39 6.21
N PHE A 36 19.31 1.63 6.32
CA PHE A 36 19.98 2.69 7.05
C PHE A 36 20.09 2.37 8.55
N VAL A 37 18.99 1.96 9.18
CA VAL A 37 18.97 1.56 10.60
C VAL A 37 19.95 0.41 10.85
N GLY A 38 20.01 -0.59 9.96
CA GLY A 38 20.99 -1.68 10.06
C GLY A 38 22.44 -1.20 9.98
N ARG A 39 22.75 -0.26 9.09
CA ARG A 39 24.09 0.35 8.99
C ARG A 39 24.45 1.18 10.22
N VAL A 40 23.50 1.95 10.74
CA VAL A 40 23.70 2.74 11.97
C VAL A 40 23.94 1.80 13.15
N GLN A 41 23.23 0.67 13.20
CA GLN A 41 23.47 -0.37 14.20
C GLN A 41 24.88 -0.93 14.18
N SER A 42 25.43 -1.17 13.00
CA SER A 42 26.79 -1.71 12.88
C SER A 42 27.87 -0.75 13.39
N GLN A 43 27.54 0.53 13.58
CA GLN A 43 28.44 1.56 14.10
C GLN A 43 28.26 1.81 15.60
N TRP A 44 27.28 1.18 16.25
CA TRP A 44 27.06 1.31 17.69
C TRP A 44 27.98 0.34 18.45
N GLU A 45 29.18 0.80 18.80
CA GLU A 45 30.09 0.10 19.73
C GLU A 45 29.78 0.52 21.18
N GLY A 46 29.47 -0.42 22.08
CA GLY A 46 29.39 -0.13 23.53
C GLY A 46 28.26 -0.80 24.32
N ASP A 47 28.24 -0.47 25.62
CA ASP A 47 27.38 -1.02 26.69
C ASP A 47 25.87 -0.70 26.49
N GLU A 48 25.51 0.13 25.51
CA GLU A 48 24.12 0.47 25.19
C GLU A 48 23.42 -0.53 24.25
N MET A 49 24.05 -1.68 23.97
CA MET A 49 23.53 -2.74 23.08
C MET A 49 22.07 -3.14 23.37
N HIS A 50 21.67 -3.17 24.64
CA HIS A 50 20.31 -3.51 25.05
C HIS A 50 19.28 -2.41 24.69
N THR A 51 19.66 -1.15 24.83
CA THR A 51 18.85 0.01 24.42
C THR A 51 18.66 0.02 22.90
N TYR A 52 19.71 -0.32 22.15
CA TYR A 52 19.68 -0.37 20.70
C TYR A 52 18.82 -1.50 20.15
N GLN A 53 18.85 -2.68 20.76
CA GLN A 53 17.95 -3.78 20.40
C GLN A 53 16.49 -3.40 20.62
N ALA A 54 16.18 -2.68 21.70
CA ALA A 54 14.82 -2.20 21.96
C ALA A 54 14.34 -1.18 20.92
N ILE A 55 15.21 -0.26 20.48
CA ILE A 55 14.91 0.71 19.42
C ILE A 55 14.71 0.00 18.07
N GLN A 56 15.57 -0.97 17.75
CA GLN A 56 15.44 -1.75 16.51
C GLN A 56 14.13 -2.53 16.47
N SER A 57 13.76 -3.19 17.58
CA SER A 57 12.52 -3.95 17.68
C SER A 57 11.29 -3.06 17.45
N GLN A 58 11.28 -1.86 18.05
CA GLN A 58 10.23 -0.87 17.82
C GLN A 58 10.17 -0.41 16.35
N TRP A 59 11.33 -0.18 15.74
CA TRP A 59 11.43 0.20 14.33
C TRP A 59 10.89 -0.88 13.40
N ASN A 60 11.30 -2.14 13.59
CA ASN A 60 10.80 -3.25 12.81
C ASN A 60 9.29 -3.40 12.95
N THR A 61 8.77 -3.30 14.18
CA THR A 61 7.33 -3.35 14.45
C THR A 61 6.56 -2.25 13.73
N ALA A 62 7.08 -1.01 13.75
CA ALA A 62 6.47 0.12 13.06
C ALA A 62 6.49 -0.07 11.54
N ALA A 63 7.62 -0.54 10.98
CA ALA A 63 7.74 -0.83 9.56
C ALA A 63 6.76 -1.92 9.11
N ASP A 64 6.63 -3.01 9.88
CA ASP A 64 5.67 -4.08 9.60
C ASP A 64 4.22 -3.58 9.64
N THR A 65 3.90 -2.70 10.60
CA THR A 65 2.57 -2.08 10.70
C THR A 65 2.26 -1.23 9.47
N ILE A 66 3.22 -0.44 8.99
CA ILE A 66 3.04 0.38 7.78
C ILE A 66 2.85 -0.53 6.56
N ARG A 67 3.66 -1.59 6.41
CA ARG A 67 3.52 -2.58 5.33
C ARG A 67 2.14 -3.22 5.32
N GLU A 68 1.63 -3.56 6.50
CA GLU A 68 0.30 -4.15 6.63
C GLU A 68 -0.81 -3.18 6.21
N ILE A 69 -0.73 -1.91 6.64
CA ILE A 69 -1.68 -0.87 6.22
C ILE A 69 -1.64 -0.69 4.69
N LEU A 70 -0.45 -0.66 4.09
CA LEU A 70 -0.30 -0.55 2.63
C LEU A 70 -0.92 -1.74 1.90
N ARG A 71 -0.72 -2.97 2.40
CA ARG A 71 -1.35 -4.17 1.84
C ARG A 71 -2.87 -4.12 1.95
N GLN A 72 -3.40 -3.68 3.09
CA GLN A 72 -4.86 -3.55 3.28
C GLN A 72 -5.46 -2.49 2.37
N MET A 73 -4.79 -1.35 2.18
CA MET A 73 -5.20 -0.32 1.24
C MET A 73 -5.20 -0.85 -0.19
N THR A 74 -4.12 -1.51 -0.59
CA THR A 74 -3.98 -2.09 -1.94
C THR A 74 -5.06 -3.12 -2.22
N GLY A 75 -5.28 -4.07 -1.31
CA GLY A 75 -6.33 -5.08 -1.46
C GLY A 75 -7.74 -4.49 -1.49
N SER A 76 -7.99 -3.42 -0.74
CA SER A 76 -9.29 -2.72 -0.77
C SER A 76 -9.53 -2.03 -2.11
N LEU A 77 -8.48 -1.47 -2.72
CA LEU A 77 -8.54 -0.84 -4.04
C LEU A 77 -8.78 -1.87 -5.14
N GLU A 78 -8.02 -2.97 -5.15
CA GLU A 78 -8.20 -4.05 -6.12
C GLU A 78 -9.62 -4.63 -6.07
N ASN A 79 -10.17 -4.82 -4.87
CA ASN A 79 -11.55 -5.25 -4.67
C ASN A 79 -12.54 -4.25 -5.26
N ASN A 80 -12.38 -2.96 -4.96
CA ASN A 80 -13.25 -1.90 -5.49
C ASN A 80 -13.23 -1.87 -7.04
N THR A 81 -12.05 -1.94 -7.64
CA THR A 81 -11.89 -2.01 -9.11
C THR A 81 -12.56 -3.25 -9.70
N GLY A 82 -12.47 -4.40 -9.02
CA GLY A 82 -13.17 -5.64 -9.41
C GLY A 82 -14.69 -5.46 -9.40
N LEU A 83 -15.25 -4.90 -8.34
CA LEU A 83 -16.69 -4.64 -8.22
C LEU A 83 -17.21 -3.72 -9.34
N VAL A 84 -16.47 -2.66 -9.67
CA VAL A 84 -16.81 -1.75 -10.78
C VAL A 84 -16.84 -2.49 -12.12
N ARG A 85 -15.84 -3.34 -12.37
CA ARG A 85 -15.77 -4.16 -13.59
C ARG A 85 -16.93 -5.16 -13.69
N ASP A 86 -17.33 -5.78 -12.59
CA ASP A 86 -18.42 -6.76 -12.55
C ASP A 86 -19.79 -6.11 -12.76
N MET A 87 -20.02 -4.96 -12.11
CA MET A 87 -21.21 -4.15 -12.33
C MET A 87 -21.36 -3.78 -13.80
N ARG A 88 -20.26 -3.36 -14.45
CA ARG A 88 -20.25 -3.04 -15.89
C ARG A 88 -20.63 -4.23 -16.76
N THR A 89 -20.08 -5.41 -16.48
CA THR A 89 -20.38 -6.63 -17.25
C THR A 89 -21.87 -6.99 -17.12
N SER A 90 -22.41 -6.84 -15.91
CA SER A 90 -23.83 -7.08 -15.61
C SER A 90 -24.75 -6.08 -16.34
N VAL A 91 -24.42 -4.79 -16.30
CA VAL A 91 -25.18 -3.73 -17.00
C VAL A 91 -25.11 -3.93 -18.52
N ARG A 92 -23.92 -4.24 -19.07
CA ARG A 92 -23.74 -4.54 -20.50
C ARG A 92 -24.58 -5.75 -20.94
N GLY A 93 -24.63 -6.79 -20.12
CA GLY A 93 -25.48 -7.96 -20.39
C GLY A 93 -26.98 -7.62 -20.40
N ALA A 94 -27.41 -6.70 -19.54
CA ALA A 94 -28.81 -6.28 -19.43
C ALA A 94 -29.29 -5.40 -20.60
N ILE A 95 -28.40 -4.60 -21.22
CA ILE A 95 -28.74 -3.75 -22.38
C ILE A 95 -28.70 -4.49 -23.71
N THR A 96 -28.02 -5.63 -23.79
CA THR A 96 -28.00 -6.50 -24.99
C THR A 96 -29.11 -7.53 -25.04
N ARG A 97 -29.97 -7.62 -24.02
CA ARG A 97 -31.13 -8.51 -23.94
C ARG A 97 -32.42 -7.70 -24.11
#